data_AF-A0A9X5X6B6-F1
#
_entry.id   AF-A0A9X5X6B6-F1
#
_cell.length_a   1.000
_cell.length_b   1.000
_cell.length_c   1.000
_cell.angle_alpha   90.00
_cell.angle_beta   90.00
_cell.angle_gamma   90.00
#
_symmetry.space_group_name_H-M   'P 1'
#
loop_
_entity.id
_entity.type
_entity.pdbx_description
1 polymer ?
#
loop_
_entity_poly.entity_id
_entity_poly.type
_entity_poly.pdbx_seq_one_letter_code
_entity_poly.pdbx_strand_id
1 'polypeptide(L)' 'MRNTEETVRIQVLGPLSAEVNGGSIVPSAGKPRQILSLLALYPGRVMPVPTLMEEIWATQPPQSALT' A
#
# COMPACT_ATOMS: atom_id res chain seq x y z
N MET A 1 0.86 18.00 -26.01
CA MET A 1 0.68 16.58 -25.66
C MET A 1 -0.11 16.54 -24.37
N ARG A 2 -1.38 16.10 -24.40
CA ARG A 2 -2.15 15.91 -23.17
C ARG A 2 -1.54 14.70 -22.46
N ASN A 3 -0.92 14.89 -21.30
CA ASN A 3 -0.68 13.78 -20.39
C ASN A 3 -2.06 13.22 -20.06
N THR A 4 -2.35 12.00 -20.49
CA THR A 4 -3.51 11.28 -19.99
C THR A 4 -3.26 11.11 -18.50
N GLU A 5 -3.94 11.87 -17.65
CA GLU A 5 -3.78 11.75 -16.21
C GLU A 5 -4.29 10.38 -15.78
N GLU A 6 -3.36 9.43 -15.60
CA GLU A 6 -3.70 8.15 -14.99
C GLU A 6 -4.22 8.42 -13.59
N THR A 7 -5.51 8.17 -13.40
CA THR A 7 -6.18 8.44 -12.14
C THR A 7 -6.07 7.21 -11.25
N VAL A 8 -5.37 7.35 -10.13
CA VAL A 8 -5.32 6.35 -9.06
C VAL A 8 -6.40 6.69 -8.03
N ARG A 9 -7.24 5.72 -7.69
CA ARG A 9 -8.21 5.85 -6.59
C ARG A 9 -7.99 4.75 -5.57
N ILE A 10 -7.87 5.11 -4.30
CA ILE A 10 -7.75 4.17 -3.17
C ILE A 10 -8.84 4.48 -2.15
N GLN A 11 -9.49 3.45 -1.63
CA GLN A 11 -10.56 3.53 -0.63
C GLN A 11 -10.20 2.65 0.56
N VAL A 12 -10.19 3.24 1.75
CA VAL A 12 -9.73 2.60 3.01
C VAL A 12 -10.80 2.59 4.11
N LEU A 13 -11.93 3.27 3.92
CA LEU A 13 -13.04 3.32 4.86
C LEU A 13 -13.97 2.11 4.64
N GLY A 14 -13.39 0.91 4.76
CA GLY A 14 -13.98 -0.36 4.39
C GLY A 14 -12.90 -1.34 3.93
N PRO A 15 -13.25 -2.47 3.27
CA PRO A 15 -12.25 -3.32 2.62
C PRO A 15 -11.41 -2.51 1.63
N LEU A 16 -10.08 -2.74 1.62
CA LEU A 16 -9.19 -2.02 0.71
C LEU A 16 -9.65 -2.20 -0.74
N SER A 17 -9.90 -1.09 -1.40
CA SER A 17 -10.14 -1.03 -2.85
C SER A 17 -9.14 -0.07 -3.48
N ALA A 18 -8.57 -0.46 -4.61
CA ALA A 18 -7.60 0.36 -5.35
C ALA A 18 -7.76 0.12 -6.85
N GLU A 19 -7.82 1.20 -7.63
CA GLU A 19 -7.99 1.14 -9.08
C GLU A 19 -7.09 2.16 -9.80
N VAL A 20 -6.67 1.79 -11.01
CA VAL A 20 -6.02 2.67 -12.00
C VAL A 20 -6.88 2.63 -13.25
N ASN A 21 -7.39 3.79 -13.68
CA ASN A 21 -8.25 3.87 -14.87
C ASN A 21 -9.43 2.87 -14.85
N GLY A 22 -9.99 2.60 -13.66
CA GLY A 22 -11.09 1.63 -13.44
C GLY A 22 -10.68 0.15 -13.37
N GLY A 23 -9.40 -0.18 -13.57
CA GLY A 23 -8.87 -1.52 -13.38
C GLY A 23 -8.41 -1.75 -11.95
N SER A 24 -8.83 -2.86 -11.32
CA SER A 24 -8.40 -3.20 -9.96
C SER A 24 -6.90 -3.46 -9.90
N ILE A 25 -6.24 -2.82 -8.93
CA ILE A 25 -4.83 -3.03 -8.61
C ILE A 25 -4.64 -3.56 -7.18
N VAL A 26 -5.71 -4.04 -6.54
CA VAL A 26 -5.64 -4.58 -5.18
C VAL A 26 -4.74 -5.82 -5.16
N PRO A 27 -3.67 -5.83 -4.35
CA PRO A 27 -2.80 -7.01 -4.27
C PRO A 27 -3.56 -8.24 -3.73
N SER A 28 -3.34 -9.38 -4.38
CA SER A 28 -3.97 -10.66 -4.00
C SER A 28 -3.44 -11.18 -2.66
N ALA A 29 -2.13 -11.04 -2.40
CA ALA A 29 -1.51 -11.45 -1.14
C ALA A 29 -1.77 -10.43 -0.02
N GLY A 30 -1.94 -10.92 1.21
CA GLY A 30 -2.29 -10.09 2.38
C GLY A 30 -1.23 -9.04 2.73
N LYS A 31 0.06 -9.40 2.72
CA LYS A 31 1.16 -8.49 3.09
C LYS A 31 1.28 -7.28 2.13
N PRO A 32 1.39 -7.46 0.80
CA PRO A 32 1.36 -6.33 -0.13
C PRO A 32 0.09 -5.48 -0.03
N ARG A 33 -1.07 -6.11 0.26
CA ARG A 33 -2.32 -5.39 0.48
C ARG A 33 -2.26 -4.49 1.72
N GLN A 34 -1.71 -5.00 2.82
CA GLN A 34 -1.51 -4.24 4.06
C GLN A 34 -0.54 -3.07 3.85
N ILE A 35 0.57 -3.28 3.13
CA ILE A 35 1.52 -2.22 2.76
C ILE A 35 0.80 -1.11 1.99
N LEU A 36 0.01 -1.47 0.97
CA LEU A 36 -0.73 -0.49 0.17
C LEU A 36 -1.73 0.31 1.02
N SER A 37 -2.47 -0.35 1.92
CA SER A 37 -3.36 0.33 2.87
C SER A 37 -2.60 1.34 3.74
N LEU A 38 -1.46 0.94 4.29
CA LEU A 38 -0.66 1.81 5.15
C LEU A 38 -0.17 3.05 4.39
N LEU A 39 0.39 2.86 3.19
CA LEU A 39 0.85 3.97 2.36
C LEU A 39 -0.29 4.92 1.95
N ALA A 40 -1.50 4.38 1.72
CA ALA A 40 -2.68 5.18 1.40
C ALA A 40 -3.14 6.08 2.57
N LEU A 41 -2.85 5.71 3.82
CA LEU A 41 -3.12 6.55 5.00
C LEU A 41 -2.10 7.70 5.15
N TYR A 42 -0.93 7.58 4.52
CA TYR A 42 0.16 8.56 4.58
C TYR A 42 0.57 9.07 3.20
N PRO A 43 -0.34 9.67 2.41
CA PRO A 43 -0.07 10.06 1.03
C PRO A 43 1.02 11.14 0.94
N GLY A 44 1.94 10.97 -0.01
CA GLY A 44 3.03 11.93 -0.29
C GLY A 44 4.14 11.98 0.76
N ARG A 45 4.16 11.04 1.71
CA ARG A 45 5.20 10.96 2.75
C ARG A 45 6.16 9.81 2.48
N VAL A 46 7.45 10.06 2.70
CA VAL A 46 8.45 8.99 2.76
C VAL A 46 8.29 8.28 4.10
N MET A 47 7.95 6.99 4.05
CA MET A 47 7.86 6.12 5.23
C MET A 47 9.19 5.37 5.38
N PRO A 48 9.91 5.53 6.51
CA PRO A 48 11.09 4.71 6.79
C PRO A 48 10.73 3.23 6.85
N VAL A 49 11.59 2.38 6.30
CA VAL A 49 11.40 0.91 6.33
C VAL A 49 11.15 0.39 7.76
N PRO A 50 11.89 0.82 8.81
CA PRO A 50 11.62 0.35 10.17
C PRO A 50 10.19 0.65 10.65
N THR A 51 9.66 1.84 10.35
CA THR A 51 8.28 2.21 10.69
C THR A 51 7.26 1.33 9.96
N LEU A 52 7.52 1.03 8.69
CA LEU A 52 6.68 0.13 7.92
C LEU A 52 6.71 -1.31 8.50
N MET A 53 7.88 -1.74 8.97
CA MET A 53 8.03 -3.06 9.59
C MET A 53 7.27 -3.17 10.91
N GLU A 54 7.32 -2.16 11.77
CA GLU A 54 6.57 -2.12 13.04
C GLU A 54 5.06 -2.20 12.80
N GLU A 55 4.54 -1.46 11.82
CA GLU A 55 3.11 -1.47 11.48
C GLU A 55 2.62 -2.81 10.89
N ILE A 56 3.50 -3.53 10.19
CA ILE A 56 3.12 -4.78 9.49
C ILE A 56 3.36 -6.01 10.36
N TRP A 57 4.46 -6.04 11.11
CA TRP A 57 4.92 -7.21 11.85
C TRP A 57 5.04 -7.00 13.36
N ALA A 58 4.76 -5.79 13.87
CA ALA A 58 4.98 -5.43 15.27
C ALA A 58 6.39 -5.86 15.72
N THR A 59 6.48 -6.72 16.74
CA THR A 59 7.75 -7.22 17.30
C THR A 59 8.24 -8.54 16.70
N GLN A 60 7.53 -9.11 15.72
CA GLN A 60 7.83 -10.44 15.18
C GLN A 60 7.93 -10.47 13.64
N PRO A 61 8.94 -9.80 13.04
CA PRO A 61 9.20 -9.93 11.62
C PRO A 61 9.71 -11.34 11.27
N PRO A 62 9.28 -11.94 10.14
CA PRO A 62 9.87 -13.16 9.63
C PRO A 62 11.29 -12.89 9.08
N GLN A 63 12.13 -13.93 9.02
CA GLN A 63 13.50 -13.80 8.50
C GLN A 63 13.56 -13.21 7.08
N SER A 64 12.57 -13.53 6.24
CA SER A 64 12.46 -13.00 4.87
C SER A 64 12.12 -11.51 4.79
N ALA A 65 11.85 -10.83 5.91
CA ALA A 65 11.58 -9.40 5.92
C ALA A 65 12.85 -8.54 6.09
N LEU A 66 14.01 -9.17 6.32
CA LEU A 66 15.32 -8.51 6.47
C LEU A 66 16.16 -8.51 5.18
N THR A 67 15.62 -9.06 4.09
CA THR A 67 16.29 -9.19 2.78
C THR A 67 15.60 -8.33 1.75
#